data_AF-A0A1B8GUE0-F1
#
_entry.id   AF-A0A1B8GUE0-F1
#
_cell.length_a   1.000
_cell.length_b   1.000
_cell.length_c   1.000
_cell.angle_alpha   90.00
_cell.angle_beta   90.00
_cell.angle_gamma   90.00
#
_symmetry.space_group_name_H-M   'P 1'
#
loop_
_entity.id
_entity.type
_entity.pdbx_description
1 polymer ?
#
loop_
_entity_poly.entity_id
_entity_poly.type
_entity_poly.pdbx_seq_one_letter_code
_entity_poly.pdbx_strand_id
1 'polypeptide(L)'
;MDILLTHGPPKWHLDANALGNEYLLKELQPTKLPLVVFGHIHAGYGYDVVAFDQVQVAYDDIVFGKKGIVPLIKMVFHLLIDKTYKKWIGSRPKVTRLVNAAVVGGRRNEETRPPIVVSL
;
A
#
# COMPACT_ATOMS: atom_id res chain seq x y z
N MET A 1 17.40 -8.05 -5.24
CA MET A 1 16.11 -7.41 -4.92
C MET A 1 15.07 -8.50 -4.96
N ASP A 2 14.24 -8.57 -3.94
CA ASP A 2 13.22 -9.61 -3.83
C ASP A 2 11.88 -9.05 -4.29
N ILE A 3 11.14 -9.84 -5.07
CA ILE A 3 9.84 -9.47 -5.62
C ILE A 3 8.83 -10.53 -5.20
N LEU A 4 7.72 -10.10 -4.58
CA LEU A 4 6.61 -10.99 -4.28
C LEU A 4 5.55 -10.90 -5.37
N LEU A 5 5.13 -12.06 -5.88
CA LEU A 5 4.01 -12.18 -6.82
C LEU A 5 2.82 -12.81 -6.11
N THR A 6 1.66 -12.16 -6.18
CA THR A 6 0.40 -12.71 -5.66
C THR A 6 -0.71 -12.65 -6.69
N HIS A 7 -1.72 -13.48 -6.52
CA HIS A 7 -2.89 -13.49 -7.42
C HIS A 7 -3.66 -12.16 -7.34
N GLY A 8 -4.04 -11.75 -6.13
CA GLY A 8 -4.82 -10.54 -5.87
C GLY A 8 -4.11 -9.55 -4.94
N PRO A 9 -4.66 -8.34 -4.81
CA PRO A 9 -4.10 -7.26 -4.00
C PRO A 9 -4.21 -7.54 -2.48
N PRO A 10 -3.32 -6.93 -1.66
CA PRO A 10 -3.60 -6.78 -0.25
C PRO A 10 -4.82 -5.86 -0.05
N LYS A 11 -5.56 -6.06 1.04
CA LYS A 11 -6.77 -5.27 1.33
C LYS A 11 -6.42 -3.77 1.39
N TRP A 12 -7.30 -2.95 0.84
CA TRP A 12 -7.25 -1.48 0.79
C TRP A 12 -6.19 -0.86 -0.12
N HIS A 13 -5.35 -1.66 -0.75
CA HIS A 13 -4.34 -1.17 -1.69
C HIS A 13 -4.61 -1.74 -3.07
N LEU A 14 -5.03 -0.87 -4.00
CA LEU A 14 -5.29 -1.25 -5.39
C LEU A 14 -6.31 -2.41 -5.51
N ASP A 15 -7.32 -2.42 -4.62
CA ASP A 15 -8.26 -3.52 -4.42
C ASP A 15 -9.74 -3.16 -4.63
N ALA A 16 -10.00 -2.04 -5.30
CA ALA A 16 -11.35 -1.58 -5.61
C ALA A 16 -12.29 -1.54 -4.39
N ASN A 17 -11.77 -0.99 -3.27
CA ASN A 17 -12.52 -0.72 -2.05
C ASN A 17 -12.90 -1.99 -1.27
N ALA A 18 -11.88 -2.69 -0.76
CA ALA A 18 -11.94 -3.83 0.17
C ALA A 18 -12.13 -5.23 -0.43
N LEU A 19 -11.85 -5.44 -1.73
CA LEU A 19 -11.83 -6.78 -2.34
C LEU A 19 -10.52 -7.54 -2.11
N GLY A 20 -9.51 -6.89 -1.54
CA GLY A 20 -8.18 -7.46 -1.32
C GLY A 20 -8.09 -8.33 -0.06
N ASN A 21 -6.95 -9.00 0.09
CA ASN A 21 -6.71 -9.94 1.19
C ASN A 21 -6.10 -9.25 2.42
N GLU A 22 -6.78 -9.29 3.57
CA GLU A 22 -6.29 -8.71 4.82
C GLU A 22 -5.11 -9.46 5.44
N TYR A 23 -5.04 -10.78 5.27
CA TYR A 23 -3.93 -11.58 5.76
C TYR A 23 -2.66 -11.24 4.98
N LEU A 24 -2.78 -11.04 3.66
CA LEU A 24 -1.65 -10.59 2.85
C LEU A 24 -1.10 -9.24 3.35
N LEU A 25 -1.97 -8.27 3.65
CA LEU A 25 -1.53 -6.98 4.20
C LEU A 25 -0.77 -7.15 5.54
N LYS A 26 -1.27 -8.01 6.42
CA LYS A 26 -0.64 -8.32 7.72
C LYS A 26 0.75 -8.95 7.56
N GLU A 27 0.95 -9.82 6.56
CA GLU A 27 2.24 -10.45 6.27
C GLU A 27 3.24 -9.50 5.59
N LEU A 28 2.75 -8.53 4.79
CA LEU A 28 3.59 -7.52 4.15
C LEU A 28 4.20 -6.52 5.15
N GLN A 29 3.45 -6.19 6.21
CA GLN A 29 3.86 -5.21 7.20
C GLN A 29 5.21 -5.54 7.90
N PRO A 30 5.45 -6.76 8.40
CA PRO A 30 6.74 -7.13 8.99
C PRO A 30 7.83 -7.41 7.94
N THR A 31 7.48 -7.96 6.77
CA THR A 31 8.46 -8.37 5.75
C THR A 31 9.05 -7.19 4.98
N LYS A 32 8.27 -6.12 4.75
CA LYS A 32 8.70 -4.87 4.09
C LYS A 32 9.49 -5.12 2.79
N LEU A 33 8.99 -6.02 1.96
CA LEU A 33 9.59 -6.31 0.66
C LEU A 33 9.60 -5.06 -0.23
N PRO A 34 10.60 -4.88 -1.11
CA PRO A 34 10.72 -3.67 -1.91
C PRO A 34 9.65 -3.57 -3.01
N LEU A 35 9.18 -4.70 -3.54
CA LEU A 35 8.16 -4.76 -4.58
C LEU A 35 7.21 -5.95 -4.41
N VAL A 36 5.92 -5.69 -4.52
CA VAL A 36 4.84 -6.68 -4.59
C VAL A 36 4.02 -6.42 -5.84
N VAL A 37 3.85 -7.44 -6.67
CA VAL A 37 3.10 -7.35 -7.93
C VAL A 37 1.93 -8.33 -7.89
N PHE A 38 0.76 -7.87 -8.31
CA PHE A 38 -0.47 -8.63 -8.31
C PHE A 38 -1.41 -8.21 -9.43
N GLY A 39 -2.55 -8.89 -9.55
CA GLY A 39 -3.60 -8.58 -10.53
C GLY A 39 -4.98 -8.87 -9.97
N HIS A 40 -5.79 -9.60 -10.75
CA HIS A 40 -7.14 -10.08 -10.43
C HIS A 40 -8.22 -8.99 -10.27
N ILE A 41 -7.96 -7.93 -9.50
CA ILE A 41 -8.90 -6.83 -9.31
C ILE A 41 -8.67 -5.78 -10.39
N HIS A 42 -9.37 -5.93 -11.51
CA HIS A 42 -9.21 -5.02 -12.66
C HIS A 42 -9.47 -3.56 -12.25
N ALA A 43 -10.50 -3.26 -11.49
CA ALA A 43 -10.77 -1.89 -11.06
C ALA A 43 -9.64 -1.25 -10.21
N GLY A 44 -8.70 -2.05 -9.72
CA GLY A 44 -7.55 -1.60 -8.93
C GLY A 44 -6.24 -1.42 -9.69
N TYR A 45 -6.19 -1.52 -11.03
CA TYR A 45 -4.94 -1.31 -11.78
C TYR A 45 -4.25 -0.01 -11.41
N GLY A 46 -2.94 -0.08 -11.19
CA GLY A 46 -2.16 1.08 -10.81
C GLY A 46 -0.94 0.74 -9.95
N TYR A 47 -0.45 1.77 -9.29
CA TYR A 47 0.79 1.76 -8.51
C TYR A 47 0.54 2.46 -7.18
N ASP A 48 1.03 1.85 -6.09
CA ASP A 48 0.91 2.38 -4.73
C ASP A 48 2.23 2.17 -3.95
N VAL A 49 2.44 2.96 -2.89
CA VAL A 49 3.65 2.91 -2.06
C VAL A 49 3.26 2.97 -0.59
N VAL A 50 3.71 1.97 0.16
CA VAL A 50 3.40 1.81 1.58
C VAL A 50 4.68 1.72 2.41
N ALA A 51 4.80 2.55 3.44
CA ALA A 51 5.97 2.56 4.33
C ALA A 51 5.84 1.63 5.56
N PHE A 52 4.61 1.19 5.87
CA PHE A 52 4.29 0.43 7.09
C PHE A 52 4.88 1.09 8.35
N ASP A 53 4.85 2.42 8.42
CA ASP A 53 5.23 3.18 9.60
C ASP A 53 4.00 3.48 10.46
N GLN A 54 4.23 4.05 11.65
CA GLN A 54 3.15 4.33 12.58
C GLN A 54 2.16 5.39 12.06
N VAL A 55 2.60 6.23 11.12
CA VAL A 55 1.72 7.20 10.45
C VAL A 55 0.77 6.45 9.52
N GLN A 56 1.29 5.55 8.68
CA GLN A 56 0.49 4.70 7.80
C GLN A 56 -0.49 3.83 8.61
N VAL A 57 -0.05 3.20 9.70
CA VAL A 57 -0.93 2.37 10.54
C VAL A 57 -2.08 3.20 11.13
N ALA A 58 -1.79 4.43 11.58
CA ALA A 58 -2.83 5.32 12.10
C ALA A 58 -3.79 5.81 11.00
N TYR A 59 -3.28 6.03 9.79
CA TYR A 59 -4.10 6.34 8.61
C TYR A 59 -5.01 5.18 8.23
N ASP A 60 -4.45 3.97 8.12
CA ASP A 60 -5.16 2.73 7.83
C ASP A 60 -6.27 2.50 8.85
N ASP A 61 -6.00 2.71 10.14
CA ASP A 61 -7.01 2.65 11.20
C ASP A 61 -8.22 3.59 10.95
N ILE A 62 -7.99 4.80 10.44
CA ILE A 62 -9.05 5.77 10.10
C ILE A 62 -9.84 5.26 8.89
N VAL A 63 -9.15 4.86 7.83
CA VAL A 63 -9.76 4.39 6.57
C VAL A 63 -10.56 3.10 6.81
N PHE A 64 -10.08 2.21 7.68
CA PHE A 64 -10.73 0.93 7.97
C PHE A 64 -11.88 1.07 8.97
N GLY A 65 -12.24 2.31 9.31
CA GLY A 65 -13.46 2.60 10.06
C GLY A 65 -13.31 2.52 11.58
N LYS A 66 -12.10 2.63 12.15
CA LYS A 66 -11.97 2.94 13.58
C LYS A 66 -12.48 4.36 13.81
N LYS A 67 -13.75 4.46 14.20
CA LYS A 67 -14.43 5.74 14.44
C LYS A 67 -13.82 6.45 15.65
N GLY A 68 -13.62 7.76 15.53
CA GLY A 68 -13.20 8.63 16.63
C GLY A 68 -11.97 9.48 16.31
N ILE A 69 -11.69 10.46 17.17
CA ILE A 69 -10.57 11.39 16.99
C ILE A 69 -9.22 10.79 17.43
N VAL A 70 -9.22 9.65 18.13
CA VAL A 70 -8.02 9.03 18.70
C VAL A 70 -7.00 8.62 17.62
N PRO A 71 -7.38 7.90 16.53
CA PRO A 71 -6.42 7.56 15.47
C PRO A 71 -5.84 8.81 14.79
N LEU A 72 -6.66 9.86 14.61
CA LEU A 72 -6.21 11.13 14.05
C LEU A 72 -5.16 11.81 14.94
N ILE A 73 -5.39 11.87 16.26
CA ILE A 73 -4.41 12.41 17.22
C ILE A 73 -3.12 11.58 17.19
N LYS A 74 -3.22 10.24 17.18
CA LYS A 74 -2.05 9.36 17.05
C LYS A 74 -1.28 9.62 15.76
N MET A 75 -1.97 9.78 14.64
CA MET A 75 -1.35 10.08 13.35
C MET A 75 -0.58 11.41 13.39
N VAL A 76 -1.19 12.49 13.92
CA VAL A 76 -0.54 13.79 14.07
C VAL A 76 0.68 13.68 14.99
N PHE A 77 0.55 12.99 16.12
CA PHE A 77 1.65 12.76 17.05
C PHE A 77 2.83 12.01 16.39
N HIS A 78 2.55 10.92 15.67
CA HIS A 78 3.57 10.16 14.95
C HIS A 78 4.21 10.99 13.83
N LEU A 79 3.46 11.82 13.11
CA LEU A 79 4.01 12.73 12.09
C LEU A 79 5.01 13.73 12.67
N LEU A 80 4.71 14.30 13.85
CA LEU A 80 5.60 15.26 14.51
C LEU A 80 6.89 14.60 15.01
N ILE A 81 6.79 13.42 15.63
CA ILE A 81 7.95 12.65 16.11
C ILE A 81 8.78 12.15 14.94
N ASP A 82 8.16 11.61 13.91
CA ASP A 82 8.88 11.00 12.79
C ASP A 82 9.62 12.06 11.96
N LYS A 83 9.03 13.25 11.76
CA LYS A 83 9.73 14.38 11.12
C LYS A 83 10.94 14.86 11.92
N THR A 84 10.81 14.93 13.24
CA THR A 84 11.92 15.36 14.11
C THR A 84 13.02 14.31 14.18
N TYR A 85 12.66 13.04 14.29
CA TYR A 85 13.60 11.91 14.36
C TYR A 85 14.33 11.65 13.03
N LYS A 86 13.62 11.62 11.90
CA LYS A 86 14.22 11.42 10.56
C LYS A 86 15.14 12.57 10.15
N LYS A 87 14.79 13.82 10.53
CA LYS A 87 15.68 14.98 10.30
C LYS A 87 16.99 14.85 11.07
N TRP A 88 16.97 14.20 12.23
CA TRP A 88 18.15 13.99 13.06
C TRP A 88 19.04 12.82 12.59
N ILE A 89 18.43 11.74 12.10
CA ILE A 89 19.14 10.48 11.78
C ILE A 89 19.38 10.26 10.28
N GLY A 90 18.76 11.05 9.40
CA GLY A 90 18.99 11.00 7.95
C GLY A 90 18.56 9.71 7.25
N SER A 91 17.79 8.84 7.92
CA SER A 91 17.38 7.54 7.37
C SER A 91 16.20 7.67 6.40
N ARG A 92 16.32 7.04 5.22
CA ARG A 92 15.21 6.89 4.27
C ARG A 92 14.31 5.75 4.75
N PRO A 93 12.99 5.94 4.85
CA PRO A 93 12.09 4.86 5.25
C PRO A 93 12.13 3.72 4.22
N LYS A 94 12.17 2.47 4.70
CA LYS A 94 11.92 1.31 3.83
C LYS A 94 10.47 1.36 3.36
N VAL A 95 10.27 1.36 2.05
CA VAL A 95 8.95 1.38 1.44
C VAL A 95 8.74 0.12 0.61
N THR A 96 7.49 -0.32 0.57
CA THR A 96 7.01 -1.41 -0.26
C THR A 96 6.21 -0.80 -1.40
N ARG A 97 6.62 -1.09 -2.62
CA ARG A 97 5.90 -0.68 -3.82
C ARG A 97 4.92 -1.77 -4.21
N LEU A 98 3.68 -1.39 -4.47
CA LEU A 98 2.59 -2.28 -4.82
C LEU A 98 2.18 -1.97 -6.26
N VAL A 99 2.11 -3.01 -7.10
CA VAL A 99 1.73 -2.87 -8.51
C VAL A 99 0.57 -3.80 -8.81
N ASN A 100 -0.57 -3.24 -9.20
CA ASN A 100 -1.64 -4.00 -9.81
C ASN A 100 -1.46 -3.96 -11.33
N ALA A 101 -0.94 -5.06 -11.88
CA ALA A 101 -0.64 -5.24 -13.29
C ALA A 101 -1.81 -5.83 -14.09
N ALA A 102 -3.06 -5.70 -13.62
CA ALA A 102 -4.23 -6.17 -14.35
C ALA A 102 -4.38 -5.46 -15.71
N VAL A 103 -4.06 -6.17 -16.79
CA VAL A 103 -4.07 -5.68 -18.19
C VAL A 103 -5.48 -5.33 -18.68
N VAL A 104 -6.47 -6.08 -18.17
CA VAL A 104 -7.87 -5.97 -18.59
C VAL A 104 -8.53 -4.74 -17.95
N GLY A 105 -9.19 -3.91 -18.76
CA GLY A 105 -9.94 -2.73 -18.32
C GLY A 105 -11.19 -2.46 -19.16
N GLY A 106 -11.96 -1.44 -18.76
CA GLY A 106 -13.17 -1.01 -19.48
C GLY A 106 -14.40 -1.90 -19.28
N ARG A 107 -15.55 -1.49 -19.81
CA ARG A 107 -16.84 -2.21 -19.66
C ARG A 107 -16.89 -3.54 -20.42
N ARG A 108 -15.97 -3.74 -21.37
CA ARG A 108 -15.90 -4.92 -22.25
C ARG A 108 -14.69 -5.82 -21.98
N ASN A 109 -13.96 -5.60 -20.87
CA ASN A 109 -12.76 -6.36 -20.53
C ASN A 109 -11.71 -6.34 -21.67
N GLU A 110 -11.35 -5.15 -22.12
CA GLU A 110 -10.36 -4.94 -23.18
C GLU A 110 -8.95 -4.90 -22.59
N GLU A 111 -7.98 -5.55 -23.22
CA GLU A 111 -6.56 -5.57 -22.81
C GLU A 111 -5.84 -4.28 -23.19
N THR A 112 -6.25 -3.17 -22.58
CA THR A 112 -5.88 -1.81 -23.01
C THR A 112 -4.88 -1.13 -22.10
N ARG A 113 -4.55 -1.71 -20.95
CA ARG A 113 -3.76 -1.03 -19.93
C ARG A 113 -2.26 -1.13 -20.22
N PRO A 114 -1.53 0.00 -20.16
CA PRO A 114 -0.11 0.02 -20.46
C PRO A 114 0.71 -0.71 -19.38
N PRO A 115 1.97 -1.04 -19.67
CA PRO A 115 2.88 -1.53 -18.64
C PRO A 115 3.17 -0.45 -17.59
N ILE A 116 3.31 -0.86 -16.33
CA ILE A 116 3.74 0.00 -15.23
C ILE A 116 5.25 -0.17 -15.06
N VAL A 117 6.00 0.92 -15.20
CA VAL A 117 7.45 0.94 -15.00
C VAL A 117 7.76 1.44 -13.59
N VAL A 118 8.49 0.64 -12.81
CA VAL A 118 8.87 0.97 -11.43
C VAL A 118 10.39 1.00 -11.29
N SER A 119 10.92 2.11 -10.80
CA SER A 119 12.34 2.24 -10.43
C SER A 119 12.52 1.96 -8.94
N LEU A 120 13.35 0.99 -8.59
CA LEU A 120 13.62 0.56 -7.21
C LEU A 120 14.93 1.13 -6.68
#